data_AF-A0A7R8X0N5-F1
#
_entry.id   AF-A0A7R8X0N5-F1
#
_cell.length_a   1.000
_cell.length_b   1.000
_cell.length_c   1.000
_cell.angle_alpha   90.00
_cell.angle_beta   90.00
_cell.angle_gamma   90.00
#
_symmetry.space_group_name_H-M   'P 1'
#
loop_
_entity.id
_entity.type
_entity.pdbx_description
1 polymer ?
#
loop_
_entity_poly.entity_id
_entity_poly.type
_entity_poly.pdbx_seq_one_letter_code
_entity_poly.pdbx_strand_id
1 'polypeptide(L)'
;MKEIDKIVITRPHVAVGKELGFLKGDLQEKTMPWALPVLDVLEKHLGKGAVETGIKAGNIEMAPLALMRGRSFDNAFIIVDETQNITTHELKMLLTRVGEGTTIVLNGDVQQSDLKEADGLTKVIHMAKKHMLPVPIIEFNMDDIIRSDITKMWVKTFYAEDRPIHYGQGKIECIDYIEDFLTREEYIGYLRGNIAKYLHRWRYKNGVEDLKKAE
;
A
#
# COMPACT_ATOMS: atom_id res chain seq x y z
N MET A 1 -13.93 26.14 -2.39
CA MET A 1 -13.35 24.83 -2.75
C MET A 1 -12.51 25.04 -4.00
N LYS A 2 -11.36 24.37 -4.13
CA LYS A 2 -10.68 24.30 -5.43
C LYS A 2 -11.61 23.51 -6.37
N GLU A 3 -11.80 24.01 -7.58
CA GLU A 3 -12.57 23.33 -8.62
C GLU A 3 -11.77 22.09 -9.06
N ILE A 4 -12.39 20.91 -8.97
CA ILE A 4 -11.79 19.65 -9.42
C ILE A 4 -12.48 19.30 -10.73
N ASP A 5 -11.71 19.28 -11.81
CA ASP A 5 -12.20 18.97 -13.16
C ASP A 5 -12.24 17.46 -13.42
N LYS A 6 -11.36 16.70 -12.74
CA LYS A 6 -11.17 15.28 -13.01
C LYS A 6 -10.80 14.46 -11.78
N ILE A 7 -11.41 13.30 -11.62
CA ILE A 7 -11.01 12.24 -10.69
C ILE A 7 -10.33 11.13 -11.50
N VAL A 8 -9.13 10.73 -11.10
CA VAL A 8 -8.38 9.63 -11.72
C VAL A 8 -8.14 8.54 -10.68
N ILE A 9 -8.57 7.32 -10.98
CA ILE A 9 -8.36 6.14 -10.15
C ILE A 9 -7.34 5.27 -10.87
N THR A 10 -6.22 4.99 -10.23
CA THR A 10 -5.15 4.19 -10.81
C THR A 10 -4.62 3.16 -9.82
N ARG A 11 -4.17 2.03 -10.35
CA ARG A 11 -3.62 0.90 -9.60
C ARG A 11 -2.48 0.30 -10.42
N PRO A 12 -1.36 -0.13 -9.80
CA PRO A 12 -0.32 -0.85 -10.51
C PRO A 12 -0.84 -2.18 -11.03
N HIS A 13 -0.28 -2.63 -12.15
CA HIS A 13 -0.55 -3.98 -12.60
C HIS A 13 0.32 -4.95 -11.81
N VAL A 14 -0.26 -5.55 -10.77
CA VAL A 14 0.40 -6.61 -10.02
C VAL A 14 0.00 -7.94 -10.63
N ALA A 15 0.94 -8.58 -11.31
CA ALA A 15 0.72 -9.87 -11.96
C ALA A 15 0.73 -11.01 -10.92
N VAL A 16 -0.35 -11.13 -10.14
CA VAL A 16 -0.63 -12.37 -9.41
C VAL A 16 -1.47 -13.27 -10.32
N GLY A 17 -0.83 -13.87 -11.33
CA GLY A 17 -1.50 -14.65 -12.39
C GLY A 17 -1.73 -13.88 -13.71
N LYS A 18 -2.50 -14.48 -14.63
CA LYS A 18 -2.63 -14.10 -16.06
C LYS A 18 -2.52 -12.59 -16.32
N GLU A 19 -1.61 -12.21 -17.22
CA GLU A 19 -1.45 -10.84 -17.72
C GLU A 19 -2.83 -10.22 -18.05
N LEU A 20 -3.02 -8.94 -17.73
CA LEU A 20 -4.24 -8.18 -18.11
C LEU A 20 -4.55 -8.26 -19.62
N GLY A 21 -3.56 -8.67 -20.43
CA GLY A 21 -3.69 -8.97 -21.85
C GLY A 21 -4.73 -10.04 -22.19
N PHE A 22 -5.08 -10.96 -21.27
CA PHE A 22 -5.97 -12.09 -21.58
C PHE A 22 -7.47 -11.83 -21.41
N LEU A 23 -7.88 -10.71 -20.81
CA LEU A 23 -9.30 -10.36 -20.73
C LEU A 23 -9.79 -9.78 -22.06
N LYS A 24 -10.92 -10.26 -22.58
CA LYS A 24 -11.60 -9.66 -23.74
C LYS A 24 -12.38 -8.43 -23.25
N GLY A 25 -12.23 -7.30 -23.93
CA GLY A 25 -12.93 -6.06 -23.57
C GLY A 25 -12.09 -4.80 -23.82
N ASP A 26 -12.73 -3.64 -23.76
CA ASP A 26 -12.03 -2.36 -23.79
C ASP A 26 -11.22 -2.12 -22.50
N LEU A 27 -10.37 -1.09 -22.49
CA LEU A 27 -9.52 -0.82 -21.34
C LEU A 27 -10.34 -0.51 -20.07
N GLN A 28 -11.47 0.20 -20.21
CA GLN A 28 -12.33 0.54 -19.07
C GLN A 28 -12.98 -0.71 -18.49
N GLU A 29 -13.46 -1.63 -19.32
CA GLU A 29 -14.01 -2.91 -18.89
C GLU A 29 -12.98 -3.74 -18.11
N LYS A 30 -11.71 -3.65 -18.48
CA LYS A 30 -10.60 -4.32 -17.76
C LYS A 30 -10.24 -3.65 -16.45
N THR A 31 -10.43 -2.34 -16.33
CA THR A 31 -10.07 -1.59 -15.12
C THR A 31 -11.20 -1.48 -14.10
N MET A 32 -12.44 -1.57 -14.57
CA MET A 32 -13.64 -1.44 -13.74
C MET A 32 -13.62 -2.34 -12.49
N PRO A 33 -13.29 -3.65 -12.56
CA PRO A 33 -13.45 -4.55 -11.40
C PRO A 33 -12.66 -4.14 -10.16
N TRP A 34 -11.44 -3.62 -10.32
CA TRP A 34 -10.63 -3.15 -9.19
C TRP A 34 -10.96 -1.72 -8.77
N ALA A 35 -11.61 -0.94 -9.64
CA ALA A 35 -12.08 0.40 -9.30
C ALA A 35 -13.43 0.41 -8.55
N LEU A 36 -14.20 -0.69 -8.61
CA LEU A 36 -15.52 -0.81 -7.96
C LEU A 36 -15.56 -0.32 -6.51
N PRO A 37 -14.61 -0.66 -5.61
CA PRO A 37 -14.66 -0.18 -4.22
C PRO A 37 -14.62 1.35 -4.11
N VAL A 38 -13.87 2.02 -4.99
CA VAL A 38 -13.80 3.48 -5.04
C VAL A 38 -15.07 4.04 -5.68
N LEU A 39 -15.57 3.41 -6.74
CA LEU A 39 -16.81 3.82 -7.40
C LEU A 39 -18.01 3.72 -6.46
N ASP A 40 -18.14 2.66 -5.68
CA ASP A 40 -19.23 2.49 -4.69
C ASP A 40 -19.24 3.64 -3.68
N VAL A 41 -18.06 4.10 -3.26
CA VAL A 41 -17.93 5.26 -2.36
C VAL A 41 -18.33 6.55 -3.09
N LEU A 42 -17.88 6.75 -4.33
CA LEU A 42 -18.29 7.90 -5.13
C LEU A 42 -19.80 7.90 -5.37
N GLU A 43 -20.42 6.77 -5.66
CA GLU A 43 -21.87 6.64 -5.87
C GLU A 43 -22.64 6.97 -4.59
N LYS A 44 -22.14 6.55 -3.43
CA LYS A 44 -22.74 6.88 -2.13
C LYS A 44 -22.75 8.39 -1.85
N HIS A 45 -21.73 9.12 -2.28
CA HIS A 45 -21.57 10.54 -1.98
C HIS A 45 -22.08 11.48 -3.08
N LEU A 46 -21.94 11.11 -4.35
CA LEU A 46 -22.29 11.92 -5.52
C LEU A 46 -23.62 11.47 -6.16
N GLY A 47 -24.07 10.26 -5.85
CA GLY A 47 -25.19 9.62 -6.51
C GLY A 47 -24.78 8.88 -7.78
N LYS A 48 -25.38 7.72 -8.01
CA LYS A 48 -25.10 6.84 -9.15
C LYS A 48 -25.15 7.55 -10.51
N GLY A 49 -26.19 8.35 -10.76
CA GLY A 49 -26.34 9.07 -12.03
C GLY A 49 -25.24 10.11 -12.30
N ALA A 50 -24.70 10.73 -11.25
CA ALA A 50 -23.58 11.67 -11.39
C ALA A 50 -22.28 10.95 -11.71
N VAL A 51 -22.02 9.80 -11.05
CA VAL A 51 -20.85 8.96 -11.32
C VAL A 51 -20.88 8.40 -12.74
N GLU A 52 -22.01 7.84 -13.18
CA GLU A 52 -22.17 7.33 -14.55
C GLU A 52 -21.96 8.42 -15.60
N THR A 53 -22.50 9.62 -15.37
CA THR A 53 -22.27 10.79 -16.23
C THR A 53 -20.80 11.19 -16.23
N GLY A 54 -20.17 11.23 -15.06
CA GLY A 54 -18.76 11.57 -14.90
C GLY A 54 -17.83 10.59 -15.64
N ILE A 55 -18.12 9.29 -15.59
CA ILE A 55 -17.39 8.26 -16.33
C ILE A 55 -17.56 8.46 -17.84
N LYS A 56 -18.81 8.64 -18.31
CA LYS A 56 -19.10 8.85 -19.74
C LYS A 56 -18.45 10.12 -20.30
N ALA A 57 -18.40 11.18 -19.50
CA ALA A 57 -17.77 12.46 -19.87
C ALA A 57 -16.23 12.42 -19.77
N GLY A 58 -15.64 11.39 -19.15
CA GLY A 58 -14.20 11.30 -18.89
C GLY A 58 -13.71 12.17 -17.73
N ASN A 59 -14.62 12.68 -16.91
CA ASN A 59 -14.32 13.41 -15.67
C ASN A 59 -14.01 12.47 -14.52
N ILE A 60 -14.48 11.22 -14.58
CA ILE A 60 -14.06 10.12 -13.69
C ILE A 60 -13.39 9.07 -14.56
N GLU A 61 -12.10 8.86 -14.36
CA GLU A 61 -11.29 8.01 -15.22
C GLU A 61 -10.64 6.89 -14.41
N MET A 62 -10.70 5.66 -14.92
CA MET A 62 -10.00 4.51 -14.34
C MET A 62 -8.94 4.05 -15.33
N ALA A 63 -7.67 4.22 -14.97
CA ALA A 63 -6.55 3.94 -15.86
C ALA A 63 -5.47 3.14 -15.12
N PRO A 64 -4.85 2.12 -15.75
CA PRO A 64 -3.70 1.46 -15.16
C PRO A 64 -2.52 2.44 -15.08
N LEU A 65 -1.65 2.23 -14.08
CA LEU A 65 -0.50 3.12 -13.82
C LEU A 65 0.37 3.37 -15.06
N ALA A 66 0.51 2.37 -15.94
CA ALA A 66 1.31 2.47 -17.16
C ALA A 66 0.84 3.60 -18.11
N LEU A 67 -0.44 3.96 -18.11
CA LEU A 67 -0.98 5.02 -18.95
C LEU A 67 -0.85 6.42 -18.34
N MET A 68 -0.37 6.52 -17.11
CA MET A 68 -0.05 7.81 -16.49
C MET A 68 1.22 8.42 -17.12
N ARG A 69 2.05 7.59 -17.77
CA ARG A 69 3.28 8.03 -18.42
C ARG A 69 2.98 8.99 -19.57
N GLY A 70 3.62 10.17 -19.52
CA GLY A 70 3.51 11.19 -20.56
C GLY A 70 2.26 12.07 -20.46
N ARG A 71 1.45 11.90 -19.42
CA ARG A 71 0.32 12.77 -19.11
C ARG A 71 0.72 13.78 -18.04
N SER A 72 0.08 14.94 -18.05
CA SER A 72 0.11 15.91 -16.95
C SER A 72 -1.33 16.10 -16.48
N PHE A 73 -1.52 16.29 -15.18
CA PHE A 73 -2.84 16.43 -14.59
C PHE A 73 -2.91 17.74 -13.80
N ASP A 74 -3.69 18.68 -14.32
CA ASP A 74 -4.06 19.92 -13.64
C ASP A 74 -5.50 19.82 -13.11
N ASN A 75 -5.79 20.49 -12.00
CA ASN A 75 -7.11 20.51 -11.33
C ASN A 75 -7.72 19.12 -11.12
N ALA A 76 -6.90 18.11 -10.83
CA ALA A 76 -7.33 16.73 -10.70
C ALA A 76 -7.30 16.20 -9.25
N PHE A 77 -8.06 15.15 -8.99
CA PHE A 77 -7.96 14.35 -7.79
C PHE A 77 -7.55 12.93 -8.17
N ILE A 78 -6.30 12.56 -7.88
CA ILE A 78 -5.70 11.30 -8.30
C ILE A 78 -5.63 10.36 -7.09
N ILE A 79 -6.24 9.18 -7.20
CA ILE A 79 -6.17 8.11 -6.22
C ILE A 79 -5.29 7.00 -6.79
N VAL A 80 -4.20 6.71 -6.10
CA VAL A 80 -3.26 5.63 -6.43
C VAL A 80 -3.45 4.54 -5.40
N ASP A 81 -4.14 3.48 -5.77
CA ASP A 81 -4.38 2.34 -4.90
C ASP A 81 -3.26 1.30 -5.02
N GLU A 82 -3.03 0.52 -3.95
CA GLU A 82 -1.93 -0.46 -3.84
C GLU A 82 -0.53 0.12 -4.12
N THR A 83 -0.23 1.30 -3.58
CA THR A 83 1.05 2.00 -3.86
C THR A 83 2.28 1.21 -3.42
N GLN A 84 2.17 0.30 -2.45
CA GLN A 84 3.26 -0.61 -2.06
C GLN A 84 3.72 -1.49 -3.22
N ASN A 85 2.86 -1.71 -4.22
CA ASN A 85 3.15 -2.50 -5.40
C ASN A 85 3.67 -1.67 -6.59
N ILE A 86 4.10 -0.44 -6.34
CA ILE A 86 4.74 0.45 -7.32
C ILE A 86 6.23 0.52 -7.03
N THR A 87 7.07 0.43 -8.06
CA THR A 87 8.52 0.62 -7.90
C THR A 87 8.86 2.09 -7.62
N THR A 88 10.03 2.36 -7.02
CA THR A 88 10.50 3.74 -6.83
C THR A 88 10.59 4.52 -8.15
N HIS A 89 10.92 3.84 -9.26
CA HIS A 89 11.01 4.46 -10.58
C HIS A 89 9.63 4.91 -11.09
N GLU A 90 8.63 4.04 -11.00
CA GLU A 90 7.26 4.35 -11.42
C GLU A 90 6.63 5.43 -10.54
N LEU A 91 6.93 5.41 -9.24
CA LEU A 91 6.47 6.45 -8.34
C LEU A 91 7.06 7.82 -8.72
N LYS A 92 8.36 7.89 -9.03
CA LYS A 92 8.98 9.12 -9.54
C LYS A 92 8.35 9.56 -10.85
N MET A 93 8.05 8.61 -11.75
CA MET A 93 7.35 8.89 -13.00
C MET A 93 5.97 9.50 -12.75
N LEU A 94 5.23 9.03 -11.73
CA LEU A 94 3.90 9.52 -11.40
C LEU A 94 3.91 10.89 -10.69
N LEU A 95 4.68 11.01 -9.59
CA LEU A 95 4.69 12.22 -8.76
C LEU A 95 5.19 13.45 -9.50
N THR A 96 6.05 13.28 -10.51
CA THR A 96 6.55 14.37 -11.36
C THR A 96 5.57 14.84 -12.43
N ARG A 97 4.35 14.27 -12.48
CA ARG A 97 3.26 14.64 -13.42
C ARG A 97 2.10 15.37 -12.77
N VAL A 98 2.15 15.55 -11.46
CA VAL A 98 1.15 16.30 -10.70
C VAL A 98 1.31 17.79 -11.02
N GLY A 99 0.32 18.34 -11.72
CA GLY A 99 0.26 19.75 -12.10
C GLY A 99 -0.41 20.62 -11.05
N GLU A 100 -0.70 21.86 -11.41
CA GLU A 100 -1.32 22.81 -10.48
C GLU A 100 -2.77 22.44 -10.16
N GLY A 101 -3.24 22.81 -8.97
CA GLY A 101 -4.60 22.51 -8.54
C GLY A 101 -4.87 21.02 -8.24
N THR A 102 -3.90 20.14 -8.46
CA THR A 102 -4.07 18.69 -8.30
C THR A 102 -3.78 18.21 -6.88
N THR A 103 -4.57 17.26 -6.41
CA THR A 103 -4.32 16.47 -5.20
C THR A 103 -4.05 15.03 -5.60
N ILE A 104 -2.97 14.45 -5.10
CA ILE A 104 -2.65 13.03 -5.26
C ILE A 104 -2.70 12.33 -3.90
N VAL A 105 -3.38 11.20 -3.84
CA VAL A 105 -3.48 10.34 -2.67
C VAL A 105 -2.83 9.01 -3.00
N LEU A 106 -1.76 8.69 -2.28
CA LEU A 106 -1.10 7.40 -2.32
C LEU A 106 -1.68 6.52 -1.21
N ASN A 107 -2.39 5.46 -1.59
CA ASN A 107 -3.03 4.51 -0.68
C ASN A 107 -2.38 3.14 -0.81
N GLY A 108 -2.24 2.41 0.30
CA GLY A 108 -1.70 1.05 0.32
C GLY A 108 -1.35 0.56 1.72
N ASP A 109 -0.96 -0.71 1.81
CA ASP A 109 -0.47 -1.34 3.03
C ASP A 109 0.98 -1.80 2.82
N VAL A 110 1.92 -1.19 3.57
CA VAL A 110 3.36 -1.48 3.45
C VAL A 110 3.72 -2.95 3.75
N GLN A 111 2.90 -3.64 4.55
CA GLN A 111 3.14 -5.05 4.89
C GLN A 111 2.69 -6.01 3.76
N GLN A 112 1.80 -5.56 2.87
CA GLN A 112 1.23 -6.37 1.79
C GLN A 112 1.91 -6.11 0.44
N SER A 113 3.20 -5.76 0.46
CA SER A 113 3.96 -5.58 -0.77
C SER A 113 4.24 -6.92 -1.45
N ASP A 114 3.74 -7.07 -2.68
CA ASP A 114 3.98 -8.19 -3.60
C ASP A 114 5.32 -8.07 -4.34
N LEU A 115 6.00 -6.92 -4.23
CA LEU A 115 7.30 -6.68 -4.85
C LEU A 115 8.39 -7.46 -4.11
N LYS A 116 9.25 -8.13 -4.88
CA LYS A 116 10.51 -8.71 -4.39
C LYS A 116 11.59 -7.66 -4.13
N GLU A 117 11.39 -6.47 -4.69
CA GLU A 117 12.26 -5.31 -4.59
C GLU A 117 11.71 -4.26 -3.62
N ALA A 118 12.38 -3.11 -3.52
CA ALA A 118 11.97 -2.04 -2.61
C ALA A 118 10.58 -1.47 -2.96
N ASP A 119 9.70 -1.46 -1.98
CA ASP A 119 8.33 -0.96 -2.13
C ASP A 119 8.30 0.58 -2.25
N GLY A 120 7.45 1.10 -3.15
CA GLY A 120 7.34 2.52 -3.43
C GLY A 120 6.72 3.34 -2.30
N LEU A 121 5.80 2.76 -1.52
CA LEU A 121 5.08 3.44 -0.44
C LEU A 121 5.98 3.72 0.77
N THR A 122 6.69 2.72 1.28
CA THR A 122 7.69 2.88 2.34
C THR A 122 8.78 3.85 1.89
N LYS A 123 9.22 3.77 0.63
CA LYS A 123 10.25 4.67 0.11
C LYS A 123 9.78 6.13 0.09
N VAL A 124 8.54 6.40 -0.33
CA VAL A 124 8.03 7.77 -0.36
C VAL A 124 7.79 8.34 1.02
N ILE A 125 7.27 7.53 1.94
CA ILE A 125 7.11 7.89 3.36
C ILE A 125 8.48 8.27 3.95
N HIS A 126 9.49 7.43 3.73
CA HIS A 126 10.86 7.69 4.18
C HIS A 126 11.41 8.99 3.59
N MET A 127 11.27 9.21 2.28
CA MET A 127 11.75 10.43 1.63
C MET A 127 11.02 11.68 2.13
N ALA A 128 9.70 11.61 2.34
CA ALA A 128 8.90 12.68 2.89
C ALA A 128 9.36 13.08 4.29
N LYS A 129 9.54 12.09 5.19
CA LYS A 129 10.05 12.30 6.55
C LYS A 129 11.48 12.86 6.52
N LYS A 130 12.38 12.25 5.76
CA LYS A 130 13.81 12.63 5.65
C LYS A 130 14.01 14.07 5.14
N HIS A 131 13.21 14.49 4.17
CA HIS A 131 13.33 15.82 3.55
C HIS A 131 12.34 16.84 4.13
N MET A 132 11.60 16.49 5.19
CA MET A 132 10.59 17.34 5.83
C MET A 132 9.60 17.94 4.81
N LEU A 133 9.16 17.10 3.86
CA LEU A 133 8.18 17.54 2.87
C LEU A 133 6.85 17.88 3.57
N PRO A 134 6.15 18.95 3.17
CA PRO A 134 4.88 19.35 3.77
C PRO A 134 3.72 18.48 3.25
N VAL A 135 3.87 17.16 3.35
CA VAL A 135 2.89 16.16 2.92
C VAL A 135 2.36 15.42 4.16
N PRO A 136 1.04 15.36 4.37
CA PRO A 136 0.49 14.56 5.44
C PRO A 136 0.77 13.07 5.21
N ILE A 137 1.18 12.38 6.28
CA ILE A 137 1.29 10.92 6.32
C ILE A 137 0.25 10.44 7.32
N ILE A 138 -0.70 9.65 6.85
CA ILE A 138 -1.83 9.15 7.64
C ILE A 138 -1.65 7.65 7.79
N GLU A 139 -1.32 7.21 9.00
CA GLU A 139 -1.12 5.80 9.34
C GLU A 139 -2.38 5.32 10.08
N PHE A 140 -3.06 4.33 9.52
CA PHE A 140 -4.20 3.66 10.15
C PHE A 140 -3.71 2.48 11.00
N ASN A 141 -4.43 2.20 12.07
CA ASN A 141 -4.18 1.05 12.94
C ASN A 141 -5.38 0.09 12.96
N MET A 142 -5.27 -1.00 13.73
CA MET A 142 -6.32 -2.02 13.82
C MET A 142 -7.65 -1.49 14.36
N ASP A 143 -7.64 -0.41 15.16
CA ASP A 143 -8.86 0.19 15.71
C ASP A 143 -9.62 1.02 14.66
N ASP A 144 -8.93 1.47 13.59
CA ASP A 144 -9.54 2.19 12.46
C ASP A 144 -10.28 1.25 11.48
N ILE A 145 -10.17 -0.08 11.67
CA ILE A 145 -10.87 -1.05 10.85
C ILE A 145 -12.37 -0.99 11.17
N ILE A 146 -13.18 -0.51 10.22
CA ILE A 146 -14.64 -0.52 10.32
C ILE A 146 -15.18 -1.72 9.53
N ARG A 147 -15.11 -2.90 10.15
CA ARG A 147 -15.62 -4.18 9.63
C ARG A 147 -16.24 -5.01 10.76
N SER A 148 -16.88 -6.12 10.41
CA SER A 148 -17.47 -7.05 11.37
C SER A 148 -16.42 -7.61 12.34
N ASP A 149 -16.86 -8.04 13.53
CA ASP A 149 -15.97 -8.57 14.57
C ASP A 149 -15.16 -9.78 14.08
N ILE A 150 -15.76 -10.62 13.23
CA ILE A 150 -15.06 -11.76 12.61
C ILE A 150 -13.92 -11.31 11.71
N THR A 151 -14.08 -10.24 10.92
CA THR A 151 -12.99 -9.69 10.10
C THR A 151 -11.89 -9.13 10.97
N LYS A 152 -12.24 -8.37 12.02
CA LYS A 152 -11.24 -7.84 12.97
C LYS A 152 -10.47 -8.96 13.66
N MET A 153 -11.14 -10.04 14.05
CA MET A 153 -10.52 -11.21 14.65
C MET A 153 -9.46 -11.81 13.71
N TRP A 154 -9.81 -12.07 12.45
CA TRP A 154 -8.85 -12.62 11.48
C TRP A 154 -7.66 -11.70 11.22
N VAL A 155 -7.91 -10.39 11.05
CA VAL A 155 -6.82 -9.43 10.82
C VAL A 155 -5.86 -9.41 12.01
N LYS A 156 -6.37 -9.38 13.24
CA LYS A 156 -5.55 -9.44 14.45
C LYS A 156 -4.70 -10.71 14.52
N THR A 157 -5.29 -11.86 14.16
CA THR A 157 -4.56 -13.13 14.13
C THR A 157 -3.42 -13.12 13.11
N PHE A 158 -3.66 -12.66 11.88
CA PHE A 158 -2.59 -12.59 10.87
C PHE A 158 -1.46 -11.64 11.29
N TYR A 159 -1.80 -10.47 11.82
CA TYR A 159 -0.81 -9.51 12.33
C TYR A 159 0.07 -10.09 13.46
N ALA A 160 -0.48 -10.95 14.31
CA ALA A 160 0.27 -11.58 15.38
C ALA A 160 1.24 -12.66 14.87
N GLU A 161 0.86 -13.42 13.84
CA GLU A 161 1.73 -14.45 13.23
C GLU A 161 2.84 -13.84 12.36
N ASP A 162 2.60 -12.67 11.75
CA ASP A 162 3.58 -12.03 10.87
C ASP A 162 4.70 -11.28 11.62
N ARG A 163 4.65 -11.17 12.97
CA ARG A 163 5.66 -10.47 13.80
C ARG A 163 6.19 -11.35 14.95
N PRO A 164 7.44 -11.88 14.88
CA PRO A 164 7.99 -12.67 15.97
C PRO A 164 8.29 -11.82 17.22
N ILE A 165 8.13 -12.40 18.40
CA ILE A 165 8.21 -11.69 19.69
C ILE A 165 9.67 -11.30 20.00
N HIS A 166 9.91 -10.00 20.24
CA HIS A 166 11.21 -9.46 20.64
C HIS A 166 11.16 -8.70 21.98
N TYR A 167 12.33 -8.45 22.58
CA TYR A 167 12.45 -7.90 23.93
C TYR A 167 12.11 -6.41 23.99
N GLY A 168 11.12 -6.05 24.81
CA GLY A 168 10.74 -4.66 25.08
C GLY A 168 11.34 -4.07 26.36
N GLN A 169 11.95 -2.88 26.25
CA GLN A 169 12.07 -1.91 27.33
C GLN A 169 11.69 -0.52 26.78
N GLY A 170 10.47 -0.04 27.09
CA GLY A 170 9.96 1.26 26.64
C GLY A 170 8.82 1.16 25.62
N LYS A 171 8.44 2.30 25.00
CA LYS A 171 7.37 2.41 23.97
C LYS A 171 7.85 2.15 22.54
N ILE A 172 9.15 1.86 22.34
CA ILE A 172 9.73 1.55 21.04
C ILE A 172 10.38 0.18 21.20
N GLU A 173 9.90 -0.81 20.44
CA GLU A 173 10.53 -2.12 20.43
C GLU A 173 11.82 -2.03 19.61
N CYS A 174 12.86 -2.76 20.03
CA CYS A 174 14.14 -2.78 19.30
C CYS A 174 13.95 -3.24 17.85
N ILE A 175 12.92 -4.04 17.59
CA ILE A 175 12.59 -4.51 16.26
C ILE A 175 12.10 -3.41 15.33
N ASP A 176 11.31 -2.46 15.83
CA ASP A 176 10.77 -1.35 15.03
C ASP A 176 11.91 -0.48 14.50
N TYR A 177 12.94 -0.25 15.33
CA TYR A 177 14.15 0.47 14.92
C TYR A 177 14.98 -0.30 13.88
N ILE A 178 15.06 -1.62 14.01
CA ILE A 178 15.81 -2.48 13.08
C ILE A 178 15.10 -2.58 11.72
N GLU A 179 13.77 -2.65 11.73
CA GLU A 179 12.94 -2.63 10.52
C GLU A 179 13.09 -1.31 9.75
N ASP A 180 13.06 -0.17 10.44
CA ASP A 180 13.30 1.15 9.83
C ASP A 180 14.71 1.32 9.26
N PHE A 181 15.69 0.60 9.81
CA PHE A 181 17.10 0.74 9.45
C PHE A 181 17.53 -0.18 8.29
N LEU A 182 16.89 -1.34 8.14
CA LEU A 182 17.27 -2.35 7.15
C LEU A 182 16.40 -2.28 5.89
N THR A 183 16.94 -2.69 4.75
CA THR A 183 16.09 -3.01 3.59
C THR A 183 15.24 -4.24 3.90
N ARG A 184 14.11 -4.43 3.21
CA ARG A 184 13.22 -5.59 3.40
C ARG A 184 13.98 -6.93 3.29
N GLU A 185 14.91 -7.05 2.34
CA GLU A 185 15.71 -8.26 2.15
C GLU A 185 16.67 -8.52 3.32
N GLU A 186 17.32 -7.46 3.82
CA GLU A 186 18.18 -7.52 5.01
C GLU A 186 17.38 -7.82 6.29
N TYR A 187 16.18 -7.25 6.41
CA TYR A 187 15.27 -7.48 7.53
C TYR A 187 14.77 -8.92 7.55
N ILE A 188 14.34 -9.47 6.41
CA ILE A 188 13.99 -10.89 6.26
C ILE A 188 15.20 -11.77 6.59
N GLY A 189 16.40 -11.40 6.11
CA GLY A 189 17.64 -12.10 6.44
C GLY A 189 17.91 -12.10 7.95
N TYR A 190 17.70 -10.96 8.61
CA TYR A 190 17.82 -10.80 10.06
C TYR A 190 16.83 -11.68 10.83
N LEU A 191 15.54 -11.67 10.46
CA LEU A 191 14.50 -12.51 11.09
C LEU A 191 14.83 -14.00 10.95
N ARG A 192 15.20 -14.45 9.75
CA ARG A 192 15.62 -15.84 9.50
C ARG A 192 16.85 -16.22 10.31
N GLY A 193 17.82 -15.31 10.42
CA GLY A 193 19.01 -15.48 11.25
C GLY A 193 18.67 -15.61 12.74
N ASN A 194 17.72 -14.80 13.23
CA ASN A 194 17.24 -14.88 14.61
C ASN A 194 16.49 -16.18 14.91
N ILE A 195 15.58 -16.60 14.04
CA ILE A 195 14.89 -17.89 14.16
C ILE A 195 15.91 -19.02 14.19
N ALA A 196 16.86 -19.05 13.25
CA ALA A 196 17.92 -20.06 13.22
C ALA A 196 18.76 -20.05 14.51
N LYS A 197 19.10 -18.86 15.01
CA LYS A 197 19.84 -18.66 16.27
C LYS A 197 19.06 -19.22 17.48
N TYR A 198 17.77 -18.92 17.61
CA TYR A 198 16.96 -19.37 18.74
C TYR A 198 16.64 -20.87 18.67
N LEU A 199 16.31 -21.40 17.49
CA LEU A 199 16.17 -22.84 17.27
C LEU A 199 17.46 -23.61 17.55
N HIS A 200 18.61 -23.07 17.15
CA HIS A 200 19.91 -23.66 17.48
C HIS A 200 20.16 -23.61 18.99
N ARG A 201 19.97 -22.45 19.63
CA ARG A 201 20.16 -22.30 21.08
C ARG A 201 19.26 -23.19 21.91
N TRP A 202 17.99 -23.36 21.53
CA TRP A 202 17.05 -24.27 22.20
C TRP A 202 17.61 -25.69 22.32
N ARG A 203 18.33 -26.19 21.30
CA ARG A 203 18.95 -27.53 21.32
C ARG A 203 20.07 -27.68 22.36
N TYR A 204 20.67 -26.58 22.81
CA TYR A 204 21.87 -26.57 23.65
C TYR A 204 21.72 -25.81 24.97
N LYS A 205 20.68 -24.98 25.11
CA LYS A 205 20.31 -24.25 26.32
C LYS A 205 18.90 -24.68 26.71
N ASN A 206 18.79 -25.42 27.82
CA ASN A 206 17.52 -25.93 28.35
C ASN A 206 16.50 -24.81 28.60
N GLY A 207 15.62 -24.52 27.65
CA GLY A 207 14.55 -23.55 27.87
C GLY A 207 13.49 -23.50 26.79
N VAL A 208 12.23 -23.66 27.21
CA VAL A 208 11.01 -23.37 26.43
C VAL A 208 10.94 -21.89 26.01
N GLU A 209 11.71 -21.02 26.67
CA GLU A 209 11.73 -19.58 26.43
C GLU A 209 12.42 -19.18 25.12
N ASP A 210 13.45 -19.92 24.67
CA ASP A 210 14.07 -19.67 23.36
C ASP A 210 13.16 -20.16 22.22
N LEU A 211 12.28 -21.15 22.47
CA LEU A 211 11.25 -21.59 21.51
C LEU A 211 10.19 -20.50 21.32
N LYS A 212 9.71 -19.88 22.40
CA LYS A 212 8.76 -18.75 22.37
C LYS A 212 9.28 -17.48 21.68
N LYS A 213 10.61 -17.38 21.47
CA LYS A 213 11.24 -16.27 20.73
C LYS A 213 11.50 -16.61 19.26
N ALA A 214 11.33 -17.88 18.90
CA ALA A 214 11.47 -18.39 17.56
C ALA A 214 10.11 -18.56 16.85
N GLU A 215 9.05 -18.81 17.64
CA GLU A 215 7.65 -18.54 17.29
C GLU A 215 7.43 -17.03 17.13
#